data_AF-A0A4P2QUX0-F1
#
_entry.id   AF-A0A4P2QUX0-F1
#
_cell.length_a   1.000
_cell.length_b   1.000
_cell.length_c   1.000
_cell.angle_alpha   90.00
_cell.angle_beta   90.00
_cell.angle_gamma   90.00
#
_symmetry.space_group_name_H-M   'P 1'
#
loop_
_entity.id
_entity.type
_entity.pdbx_description
1 polymer ?
#
loop_
_entity_poly.entity_id
_entity_poly.type
_entity_poly.pdbx_seq_one_letter_code
_entity_poly.pdbx_strand_id
1 'polypeptide(L)'
;MPQQPPPSEAQQQPPSPPKPPFSLVDGAIAALVATGYGVPPLAALLFGATVLARLGGASFLAVALGLAGWLGLTVWTYRAIRRRGRRPFQIASEVLALLLLPAWGMAYSHGAPDTCAVQACDANTTAFRPLAEPEVYGLLALHALTALAYAISRRRPAALPGPAELAIHAALLLGLALHTLLAVHFGPWLVAGLLVPPLFLPCIAPLLTVILYAVELRARLVRRGVEASAPAPLAAADAAYRVGPPQVPLPPPPAIHRPTLWRALAASPVLLGIHAVVHAAWLGHPSAALQVFTRTCGYTLSQLPIVELPGDCHYLCTVAARGHAWLVRPVRLGRRGGTPILVNRQLAIANAFEDLLHERWPRFGRAARRLYDRLGLPVSRYIRAAWAADLVYLAMKPVEWAFYLALLLLDPRAPEARIDRMYR
;
A
#
# COMPACT_ATOMS: atom_id res chain seq x y z
N MET A 1 -45.75 66.50 -31.33
CA MET A 1 -45.22 65.78 -30.15
C MET A 1 -44.39 64.61 -30.64
N PRO A 2 -43.07 64.61 -30.46
CA PRO A 2 -42.23 63.46 -30.81
C PRO A 2 -42.39 62.34 -29.77
N GLN A 3 -42.62 61.12 -30.26
CA GLN A 3 -42.80 59.90 -29.47
C GLN A 3 -41.50 59.50 -28.77
N GLN A 4 -41.58 59.16 -27.48
CA GLN A 4 -40.48 58.57 -26.72
C GLN A 4 -40.12 57.18 -27.27
N PRO A 5 -38.82 56.83 -27.40
CA PRO A 5 -38.41 55.48 -27.74
C PRO A 5 -38.68 54.51 -26.58
N PRO A 6 -38.94 53.22 -26.87
CA PRO A 6 -39.25 52.23 -25.85
C PRO A 6 -38.04 51.93 -24.95
N PRO A 7 -38.26 51.50 -23.69
CA PRO A 7 -37.17 51.23 -22.75
C PRO A 7 -36.33 50.04 -23.22
N SER A 8 -35.01 50.25 -23.17
CA SER A 8 -33.96 49.24 -23.39
C SER A 8 -34.25 47.96 -22.63
N GLU A 9 -34.38 46.84 -23.36
CA GLU A 9 -34.37 45.49 -22.79
C GLU A 9 -33.13 45.35 -21.91
N ALA A 10 -33.35 45.18 -20.61
CA ALA A 10 -32.31 44.83 -19.67
C ALA A 10 -31.63 43.55 -20.17
N GLN A 11 -30.33 43.63 -20.44
CA GLN A 11 -29.48 42.48 -20.75
C GLN A 11 -29.57 41.47 -19.60
N GLN A 12 -30.47 40.50 -19.73
CA GLN A 12 -30.45 39.30 -18.91
C GLN A 12 -29.18 38.55 -19.27
N GLN A 13 -28.17 38.64 -18.39
CA GLN A 13 -27.01 37.77 -18.44
C GLN A 13 -27.49 36.32 -18.61
N PRO A 14 -26.99 35.57 -19.61
CA PRO A 14 -27.39 34.18 -19.77
C PRO A 14 -27.10 33.42 -18.47
N PRO A 15 -28.03 32.56 -18.02
CA PRO A 15 -27.86 31.81 -16.78
C PRO A 15 -26.52 31.09 -16.82
N SER A 16 -25.71 31.28 -15.77
CA SER A 16 -24.42 30.62 -15.63
C SER A 16 -24.59 29.11 -15.91
N PRO A 17 -23.75 28.49 -16.75
CA PRO A 17 -23.92 27.09 -17.10
C PRO A 17 -23.98 26.24 -15.83
N PRO A 18 -24.88 25.24 -15.76
CA PRO A 18 -25.04 24.42 -14.57
C PRO A 18 -23.69 23.80 -14.21
N LYS A 19 -23.31 23.91 -12.93
CA LYS A 19 -22.07 23.30 -12.43
C LYS A 19 -22.10 21.82 -12.82
N PRO A 20 -21.11 21.33 -13.58
CA PRO A 20 -21.17 19.97 -14.08
C PRO A 20 -21.19 18.99 -12.90
N PRO A 21 -21.93 17.88 -13.00
CA PRO A 21 -22.13 16.94 -11.90
C PRO A 21 -20.79 16.38 -11.39
N PHE A 22 -20.84 15.84 -10.17
CA PHE A 22 -19.70 15.18 -9.55
C PHE A 22 -19.16 14.06 -10.46
N SER A 23 -17.83 14.05 -10.68
CA SER A 23 -17.18 13.00 -11.46
C SER A 23 -16.41 12.07 -10.53
N LEU A 24 -16.84 10.80 -10.47
CA LEU A 24 -16.16 9.76 -9.72
C LEU A 24 -14.68 9.61 -10.14
N VAL A 25 -14.39 9.73 -11.43
CA VAL A 25 -13.03 9.61 -11.95
C VAL A 25 -12.16 10.80 -11.56
N ASP A 26 -12.70 12.03 -11.57
CA ASP A 26 -11.97 13.20 -11.06
C ASP A 26 -11.70 13.06 -9.55
N GLY A 27 -12.68 12.52 -8.80
CA GLY A 27 -12.53 12.21 -7.37
C GLY A 27 -11.43 11.18 -7.11
N ALA A 28 -11.40 10.09 -7.87
CA ALA A 28 -10.39 9.04 -7.74
C ALA A 28 -8.98 9.55 -8.05
N ILE A 29 -8.81 10.33 -9.13
CA ILE A 29 -7.51 10.95 -9.47
C ILE A 29 -7.08 11.93 -8.37
N ALA A 30 -8.00 12.75 -7.88
CA ALA A 30 -7.71 13.70 -6.80
C ALA A 30 -7.25 12.99 -5.53
N ALA A 31 -7.96 11.93 -5.11
CA ALA A 31 -7.61 11.13 -3.94
C ALA A 31 -6.25 10.45 -4.13
N LEU A 32 -5.99 9.83 -5.29
CA LEU A 32 -4.71 9.18 -5.56
C LEU A 32 -3.53 10.16 -5.53
N VAL A 33 -3.66 11.31 -6.19
CA VAL A 33 -2.60 12.34 -6.23
C VAL A 33 -2.39 12.95 -4.84
N ALA A 34 -3.47 13.29 -4.12
CA ALA A 34 -3.37 13.81 -2.77
C ALA A 34 -2.72 12.80 -1.81
N THR A 35 -3.05 11.52 -1.97
CA THR A 35 -2.48 10.44 -1.16
C THR A 35 -1.00 10.22 -1.45
N GLY A 36 -0.64 10.07 -2.73
CA GLY A 36 0.73 9.75 -3.13
C GLY A 36 1.72 10.89 -2.96
N TYR A 37 1.32 12.14 -3.22
CA TYR A 37 2.22 13.30 -3.13
C TYR A 37 2.08 14.09 -1.83
N GLY A 38 0.88 14.10 -1.24
CA GLY A 38 0.59 14.95 -0.09
C GLY A 38 0.75 14.30 1.26
N VAL A 39 0.47 12.99 1.37
CA VAL A 39 0.53 12.31 2.67
C VAL A 39 1.96 12.12 3.17
N PRO A 40 2.96 11.74 2.37
CA PRO A 40 4.34 11.63 2.86
C PRO A 40 4.88 12.91 3.53
N PRO A 41 4.79 14.11 2.92
CA PRO A 41 5.24 15.34 3.59
C PRO A 41 4.35 15.73 4.77
N LEU A 42 3.04 15.51 4.70
CA LEU A 42 2.13 15.76 5.83
C LEU A 42 2.47 14.87 7.04
N ALA A 43 2.76 13.59 6.79
CA ALA A 43 3.17 12.64 7.81
C ALA A 43 4.54 13.02 8.41
N ALA A 44 5.50 13.43 7.58
CA ALA A 44 6.80 13.89 8.04
C ALA A 44 6.69 15.16 8.91
N LEU A 45 5.85 16.12 8.51
CA LEU A 45 5.59 17.35 9.27
C LEU A 45 4.93 17.04 10.63
N LEU A 46 3.90 16.19 10.63
CA LEU A 46 3.20 15.79 11.86
C LEU A 46 4.12 15.00 12.79
N PHE A 47 4.96 14.12 12.26
CA PHE A 47 5.97 13.38 13.03
C PHE A 47 7.03 14.32 13.62
N GLY A 48 7.55 15.26 12.83
CA GLY A 48 8.49 16.27 13.32
C GLY A 48 7.88 17.11 14.45
N ALA A 49 6.63 17.54 14.29
CA ALA A 49 5.90 18.32 15.29
C ALA A 49 5.66 17.55 16.59
N THR A 50 5.32 16.25 16.53
CA THR A 50 5.12 15.43 17.74
C THR A 50 6.43 15.15 18.47
N VAL A 51 7.53 14.93 17.75
CA VAL A 51 8.88 14.76 18.32
C VAL A 51 9.36 16.05 18.99
N LEU A 52 9.18 17.22 18.33
CA LEU A 52 9.56 18.52 18.87
C LEU A 52 8.74 18.91 20.10
N ALA A 53 7.45 18.62 20.10
CA ALA A 53 6.54 19.06 21.16
C ALA A 53 6.58 18.19 22.42
N ARG A 54 7.27 17.02 22.43
CA ARG A 54 7.29 16.04 23.54
C ARG A 54 5.90 15.73 24.12
N LEU A 55 4.84 15.87 23.31
CA LEU A 55 3.46 15.75 23.76
C LEU A 55 3.07 14.28 23.89
N GLY A 56 3.17 13.75 25.11
CA GLY A 56 2.79 12.37 25.48
C GLY A 56 1.31 12.00 25.36
N GLY A 57 0.53 12.73 24.56
CA GLY A 57 -0.90 12.49 24.30
C GLY A 57 -1.43 13.03 22.97
N ALA A 58 -0.57 13.59 22.10
CA ALA A 58 -0.99 14.27 20.87
C ALA A 58 -1.19 13.36 19.64
N SER A 59 -1.12 12.04 19.80
CA SER A 59 -1.24 11.08 18.67
C SER A 59 -2.62 11.15 18.00
N PHE A 60 -3.71 11.25 18.78
CA PHE A 60 -5.06 11.38 18.24
C PHE A 60 -5.27 12.70 17.49
N LEU A 61 -4.75 13.80 18.03
CA LEU A 61 -4.83 15.11 17.39
C LEU A 61 -4.02 15.14 16.09
N ALA A 62 -2.81 14.56 16.10
CA ALA A 62 -1.98 14.46 14.90
C ALA A 62 -2.66 13.62 13.80
N VAL A 63 -3.29 12.49 14.17
CA VAL A 63 -4.07 11.68 13.22
C VAL A 63 -5.29 12.44 12.68
N ALA A 64 -6.04 13.13 13.55
CA ALA A 64 -7.20 13.93 13.13
C ALA A 64 -6.80 15.08 12.19
N LEU A 65 -5.72 15.80 12.50
CA LEU A 65 -5.16 16.84 11.64
C LEU A 65 -4.62 16.27 10.32
N GLY A 66 -4.01 15.08 10.36
CA GLY A 66 -3.58 14.36 9.18
C GLY A 66 -4.76 14.00 8.25
N LEU A 67 -5.85 13.48 8.81
CA LEU A 67 -7.06 13.15 8.06
C LEU A 67 -7.74 14.40 7.49
N ALA A 68 -7.86 15.46 8.28
CA ALA A 68 -8.42 16.73 7.83
C ALA A 68 -7.55 17.37 6.73
N GLY A 69 -6.23 17.35 6.88
CA GLY A 69 -5.28 17.83 5.88
C GLY A 69 -5.35 17.04 4.58
N TRP A 70 -5.42 15.71 4.67
CA TRP A 70 -5.59 14.83 3.51
C TRP A 70 -6.93 15.06 2.79
N LEU A 71 -8.03 15.19 3.54
CA LEU A 71 -9.35 15.51 2.97
C LEU A 71 -9.34 16.87 2.28
N GLY A 72 -8.75 17.88 2.93
CA GLY A 72 -8.58 19.22 2.39
C GLY A 72 -7.77 19.22 1.09
N LEU A 73 -6.66 18.48 1.06
CA LEU A 73 -5.83 18.33 -0.13
C LEU A 73 -6.56 17.60 -1.26
N THR A 74 -7.34 16.57 -0.94
CA THR A 74 -8.16 15.83 -1.91
C THR A 74 -9.21 16.74 -2.54
N VAL A 75 -9.95 17.51 -1.73
CA VAL A 75 -10.93 18.49 -2.21
C VAL A 75 -10.27 19.60 -3.02
N TRP A 76 -9.11 20.10 -2.58
CA TRP A 76 -8.34 21.11 -3.32
C TRP A 76 -7.89 20.59 -4.69
N THR A 77 -7.35 19.36 -4.73
CA THR A 77 -6.90 18.71 -5.97
C THR A 77 -8.08 18.46 -6.90
N TYR A 78 -9.22 18.00 -6.39
CA TYR A 78 -10.45 17.86 -7.16
C TYR A 78 -10.89 19.19 -7.79
N ARG A 79 -10.94 20.27 -7.00
CA ARG A 79 -11.25 21.62 -7.51
C ARG A 79 -10.20 22.10 -8.52
N ALA A 80 -8.94 21.71 -8.38
CA ALA A 80 -7.89 22.05 -9.32
C ALA A 80 -8.03 21.29 -10.64
N ILE A 81 -8.41 20.01 -10.62
CA ILE A 81 -8.78 19.22 -11.82
C ILE A 81 -9.92 19.90 -12.57
N ARG A 82 -10.97 20.34 -11.86
CA ARG A 82 -12.12 21.02 -12.49
C ARG A 82 -11.78 22.39 -13.09
N ARG A 83 -10.76 23.08 -12.57
CA ARG A 83 -10.33 24.40 -13.05
C ARG A 83 -9.29 24.35 -14.16
N ARG A 84 -8.29 23.47 -14.04
CA ARG A 84 -7.11 23.40 -14.93
C ARG A 84 -7.19 22.26 -15.96
N GLY A 85 -8.22 21.41 -15.86
CA GLY A 85 -8.36 20.20 -16.65
C GLY A 85 -7.59 19.02 -16.05
N ARG A 86 -7.93 17.81 -16.54
CA ARG A 86 -7.47 16.54 -15.97
C ARG A 86 -6.03 16.16 -16.35
N ARG A 87 -5.54 16.62 -17.50
CA ARG A 87 -4.27 16.20 -18.10
C ARG A 87 -3.04 16.27 -17.16
N PRO A 88 -2.76 17.37 -16.44
CA PRO A 88 -1.58 17.43 -15.56
C PRO A 88 -1.69 16.43 -14.39
N PHE A 89 -2.89 16.21 -13.86
CA PHE A 89 -3.13 15.28 -12.76
C PHE A 89 -3.08 13.81 -13.22
N GLN A 90 -3.48 13.53 -14.47
CA GLN A 90 -3.23 12.23 -15.10
C GLN A 90 -1.74 11.94 -15.21
N ILE A 91 -0.95 12.89 -15.72
CA ILE A 91 0.50 12.73 -15.81
C ILE A 91 1.10 12.50 -14.41
N ALA A 92 0.66 13.27 -13.41
CA ALA A 92 1.10 13.08 -12.03
C ALA A 92 0.75 11.68 -11.49
N SER A 93 -0.45 11.16 -11.80
CA SER A 93 -0.85 9.80 -11.42
C SER A 93 -0.07 8.71 -12.16
N GLU A 94 0.28 8.93 -13.42
CA GLU A 94 1.12 8.02 -14.21
C GLU A 94 2.55 7.97 -13.64
N VAL A 95 3.16 9.12 -13.34
CA VAL A 95 4.47 9.22 -12.68
C VAL A 95 4.44 8.55 -11.30
N LEU A 96 3.37 8.76 -10.55
CA LEU A 96 3.20 8.13 -9.25
C LEU A 96 3.17 6.60 -9.38
N ALA A 97 2.33 6.06 -10.25
CA ALA A 97 2.14 4.61 -10.42
C ALA A 97 3.35 3.92 -11.05
N LEU A 98 4.02 4.54 -12.02
CA LEU A 98 5.12 3.92 -12.77
C LEU A 98 6.50 4.16 -12.16
N LEU A 99 6.70 5.20 -11.35
CA LEU A 99 8.02 5.56 -10.83
C LEU A 99 8.04 5.64 -9.30
N LEU A 100 7.24 6.54 -8.71
CA LEU A 100 7.38 6.86 -7.29
C LEU A 100 6.92 5.71 -6.37
N LEU A 101 5.78 5.08 -6.66
CA LEU A 101 5.28 3.97 -5.84
C LEU A 101 6.16 2.72 -5.95
N PRO A 102 6.62 2.29 -7.14
CA PRO A 102 7.61 1.22 -7.24
C PRO A 102 8.92 1.54 -6.49
N ALA A 103 9.45 2.76 -6.64
CA ALA A 103 10.68 3.17 -5.93
C ALA A 103 10.49 3.14 -4.40
N TRP A 104 9.32 3.58 -3.92
CA TRP A 104 8.98 3.48 -2.51
C TRP A 104 8.86 2.01 -2.06
N GLY A 105 8.15 1.17 -2.81
CA GLY A 105 8.05 -0.26 -2.53
C GLY A 105 9.42 -0.94 -2.45
N MET A 106 10.37 -0.52 -3.29
CA MET A 106 11.75 -0.99 -3.26
C MET A 106 12.51 -0.55 -2.01
N ALA A 107 12.40 0.72 -1.63
CA ALA A 107 13.02 1.21 -0.40
C ALA A 107 12.49 0.46 0.83
N TYR A 108 11.18 0.16 0.84
CA TYR A 108 10.58 -0.69 1.87
C TYR A 108 11.13 -2.12 1.83
N SER A 109 11.17 -2.74 0.64
CA SER A 109 11.65 -4.12 0.47
C SER A 109 13.08 -4.30 0.96
N HIS A 110 13.95 -3.33 0.66
CA HIS A 110 15.35 -3.36 1.07
C HIS A 110 15.51 -3.28 2.60
N GLY A 111 14.71 -2.41 3.25
CA GLY A 111 14.73 -2.24 4.70
C GLY A 111 13.98 -3.31 5.50
N ALA A 112 13.23 -4.19 4.84
CA ALA A 112 12.48 -5.26 5.49
C ALA A 112 13.39 -6.47 5.85
N PRO A 113 13.07 -7.20 6.94
CA PRO A 113 13.82 -8.38 7.35
C PRO A 113 13.93 -9.41 6.23
N ASP A 114 15.16 -9.87 5.98
CA ASP A 114 15.50 -10.86 4.95
C ASP A 114 15.40 -12.31 5.47
N THR A 115 15.44 -12.51 6.79
CA THR A 115 15.27 -13.82 7.42
C THR A 115 13.79 -14.17 7.61
N CYS A 116 13.40 -15.39 7.22
CA CYS A 116 12.06 -15.93 7.48
C CYS A 116 11.89 -16.51 8.90
N ALA A 117 12.80 -16.18 9.82
CA ALA A 117 12.72 -16.59 11.22
C ALA A 117 12.15 -15.46 12.06
N VAL A 118 11.10 -15.77 12.83
CA VAL A 118 10.38 -14.82 13.69
C VAL A 118 10.08 -15.44 15.03
N GLN A 119 10.03 -14.62 16.07
CA GLN A 119 9.49 -15.09 17.35
C GLN A 119 8.03 -15.53 17.17
N ALA A 120 7.58 -16.56 17.86
CA ALA A 120 6.19 -17.03 17.78
C ALA A 120 5.16 -15.89 18.01
N CYS A 121 5.52 -14.90 18.84
CA CYS A 121 4.68 -13.73 19.13
C CYS A 121 4.60 -12.72 17.97
N ASP A 122 5.53 -12.83 17.03
CA ASP A 122 5.73 -11.94 15.87
C ASP A 122 5.30 -12.59 14.56
N ALA A 123 4.91 -13.87 14.58
CA ALA A 123 4.62 -14.66 13.38
C ALA A 123 3.52 -14.04 12.51
N ASN A 124 2.45 -13.55 13.12
CA ASN A 124 1.38 -12.87 12.40
C ASN A 124 1.69 -11.40 12.12
N THR A 125 2.80 -10.88 12.65
CA THR A 125 3.03 -9.45 12.82
C THR A 125 4.09 -8.82 11.97
N THR A 126 5.07 -9.64 11.63
CA THR A 126 6.24 -9.26 10.87
C THR A 126 5.86 -9.18 9.39
N ALA A 127 6.19 -8.07 8.77
CA ALA A 127 6.20 -7.98 7.32
C ALA A 127 7.61 -8.33 6.87
N PHE A 128 7.71 -9.42 6.09
CA PHE A 128 8.96 -9.89 5.53
C PHE A 128 9.33 -9.10 4.29
N ARG A 129 10.57 -9.28 3.83
CA ARG A 129 10.98 -8.78 2.52
C ARG A 129 10.06 -9.33 1.40
N PRO A 130 9.36 -8.45 0.64
CA PRO A 130 8.44 -8.88 -0.39
C PRO A 130 9.11 -9.39 -1.65
N LEU A 131 10.30 -8.91 -2.00
CA LEU A 131 10.99 -9.28 -3.23
C LEU A 131 12.43 -9.65 -2.89
N ALA A 132 12.89 -10.80 -3.38
CA ALA A 132 14.21 -11.32 -3.05
C ALA A 132 15.33 -10.46 -3.67
N GLU A 133 16.43 -10.32 -2.93
CA GLU A 133 17.66 -9.68 -3.42
C GLU A 133 18.75 -10.74 -3.64
N PRO A 134 19.52 -10.65 -4.74
CA PRO A 134 19.56 -9.54 -5.72
C PRO A 134 18.55 -9.63 -6.90
N GLU A 135 17.68 -10.64 -6.95
CA GLU A 135 16.81 -10.96 -8.10
C GLU A 135 15.84 -9.83 -8.47
N VAL A 136 15.46 -8.98 -7.50
CA VAL A 136 14.57 -7.84 -7.73
C VAL A 136 15.09 -6.81 -8.73
N TYR A 137 16.41 -6.72 -8.94
CA TYR A 137 16.97 -5.77 -9.91
C TYR A 137 16.64 -6.16 -11.36
N GLY A 138 16.53 -7.45 -11.66
CA GLY A 138 16.02 -7.92 -12.95
C GLY A 138 14.57 -7.50 -13.15
N LEU A 139 13.74 -7.67 -12.12
CA LEU A 139 12.34 -7.23 -12.14
C LEU A 139 12.22 -5.70 -12.37
N LEU A 140 13.08 -4.89 -11.74
CA LEU A 140 13.12 -3.44 -11.94
C LEU A 140 13.53 -3.06 -13.37
N ALA A 141 14.52 -3.75 -13.95
CA ALA A 141 14.90 -3.52 -15.33
C ALA A 141 13.75 -3.83 -16.29
N LEU A 142 13.02 -4.92 -16.05
CA LEU A 142 11.85 -5.28 -16.84
C LEU A 142 10.72 -4.25 -16.69
N HIS A 143 10.44 -3.81 -15.47
CA HIS A 143 9.47 -2.75 -15.19
C HIS A 143 9.84 -1.44 -15.90
N ALA A 144 11.11 -1.03 -15.85
CA ALA A 144 11.59 0.18 -16.52
C ALA A 144 11.40 0.08 -18.05
N LEU A 145 11.67 -1.09 -18.63
CA LEU A 145 11.44 -1.35 -20.06
C LEU A 145 9.96 -1.20 -20.44
N THR A 146 9.04 -1.79 -19.66
CA THR A 146 7.60 -1.71 -19.95
C THR A 146 7.05 -0.30 -19.70
N ALA A 147 7.56 0.40 -18.69
CA ALA A 147 7.22 1.81 -18.42
C ALA A 147 7.71 2.73 -19.54
N LEU A 148 8.90 2.47 -20.09
CA LEU A 148 9.43 3.18 -21.24
C LEU A 148 8.57 2.93 -22.48
N ALA A 149 8.18 1.68 -22.76
CA ALA A 149 7.28 1.34 -23.86
C ALA A 149 5.92 2.06 -23.74
N TYR A 150 5.35 2.13 -22.53
CA TYR A 150 4.15 2.91 -22.24
C TYR A 150 4.35 4.41 -22.51
N ALA A 151 5.45 4.99 -22.02
CA ALA A 151 5.75 6.41 -22.21
C ALA A 151 5.96 6.76 -23.70
N ILE A 152 6.69 5.92 -24.45
CA ILE A 152 6.84 6.05 -25.90
C ILE A 152 5.47 5.95 -26.56
N SER A 153 4.63 5.00 -26.13
CA SER A 153 3.31 4.81 -26.73
C SER A 153 2.42 6.04 -26.62
N ARG A 154 2.39 6.63 -25.42
CA ARG A 154 1.64 7.85 -25.10
C ARG A 154 2.18 9.08 -25.83
N ARG A 155 3.51 9.22 -25.94
CA ARG A 155 4.16 10.38 -26.57
C ARG A 155 4.16 10.33 -28.09
N ARG A 156 4.18 9.13 -28.68
CA ARG A 156 4.17 8.92 -30.13
C ARG A 156 2.94 8.08 -30.54
N PRO A 157 1.77 8.74 -30.70
CA PRO A 157 0.53 8.05 -31.08
C PRO A 157 0.54 7.57 -32.53
N ALA A 158 1.34 8.19 -33.40
CA ALA A 158 1.53 7.78 -34.80
C ALA A 158 2.17 6.38 -34.91
N ALA A 159 1.98 5.72 -36.06
CA ALA A 159 2.57 4.42 -36.34
C ALA A 159 4.10 4.51 -36.30
N LEU A 160 4.72 3.57 -35.58
CA LEU A 160 6.16 3.38 -35.63
C LEU A 160 6.52 2.37 -36.72
N PRO A 161 7.81 2.27 -37.09
CA PRO A 161 8.28 1.18 -37.96
C PRO A 161 7.85 -0.19 -37.42
N GLY A 162 7.53 -1.12 -38.32
CA GLY A 162 6.98 -2.45 -37.99
C GLY A 162 7.60 -3.14 -36.76
N PRO A 163 8.94 -3.30 -36.66
CA PRO A 163 9.55 -3.95 -35.50
C PRO A 163 9.38 -3.17 -34.20
N ALA A 164 9.48 -1.83 -34.24
CA ALA A 164 9.29 -0.99 -33.07
C ALA A 164 7.83 -0.99 -32.60
N GLU A 165 6.88 -0.99 -33.55
CA GLU A 165 5.45 -1.09 -33.24
C GLU A 165 5.14 -2.44 -32.56
N LEU A 166 5.68 -3.54 -33.08
CA LEU A 166 5.53 -4.87 -32.49
C LEU A 166 6.15 -4.92 -31.08
N ALA A 167 7.36 -4.38 -30.91
CA ALA A 167 8.05 -4.36 -29.62
C ALA A 167 7.26 -3.60 -28.55
N ILE A 168 6.64 -2.46 -28.88
CA ILE A 168 5.80 -1.71 -27.93
C ILE A 168 4.59 -2.54 -27.50
N HIS A 169 3.86 -3.16 -28.42
CA HIS A 169 2.69 -3.97 -28.07
C HIS A 169 3.09 -5.19 -27.22
N ALA A 170 4.19 -5.86 -27.57
CA ALA A 170 4.73 -6.99 -26.82
C ALA A 170 5.17 -6.57 -25.40
N ALA A 171 5.85 -5.42 -25.26
CA ALA A 171 6.25 -4.87 -23.97
C ALA A 171 5.04 -4.45 -23.10
N LEU A 172 4.00 -3.86 -23.69
CA LEU A 172 2.76 -3.53 -22.97
C LEU A 172 2.02 -4.79 -22.47
N LEU A 173 1.95 -5.84 -23.29
CA LEU A 173 1.38 -7.14 -22.89
C LEU A 173 2.20 -7.80 -21.79
N LEU A 174 3.53 -7.80 -21.92
CA LEU A 174 4.44 -8.33 -20.91
C LEU A 174 4.31 -7.56 -19.60
N GLY A 175 4.24 -6.23 -19.68
CA GLY A 175 3.99 -5.36 -18.54
C GLY A 175 2.65 -5.64 -17.87
N LEU A 176 1.59 -5.92 -18.64
CA LEU A 176 0.28 -6.29 -18.10
C LEU A 176 0.38 -7.58 -17.30
N ALA A 177 1.00 -8.62 -17.87
CA ALA A 177 1.20 -9.91 -17.20
C ALA A 177 2.06 -9.77 -15.94
N LEU A 178 3.17 -9.02 -16.01
CA LEU A 178 4.07 -8.77 -14.89
C LEU A 178 3.36 -8.11 -13.71
N HIS A 179 2.59 -7.05 -13.98
CA HIS A 179 1.91 -6.31 -12.92
C HIS A 179 0.69 -7.05 -12.39
N THR A 180 0.04 -7.90 -13.19
CA THR A 180 -0.95 -8.85 -12.68
C THR A 180 -0.29 -9.85 -11.71
N LEU A 181 0.89 -10.38 -12.05
CA LEU A 181 1.64 -11.28 -11.16
C LEU A 181 2.05 -10.57 -9.86
N LEU A 182 2.53 -9.33 -9.94
CA LEU A 182 2.83 -8.51 -8.76
C LEU A 182 1.59 -8.24 -7.91
N ALA A 183 0.45 -7.93 -8.52
CA ALA A 183 -0.80 -7.74 -7.80
C ALA A 183 -1.23 -9.03 -7.06
N VAL A 184 -1.05 -10.20 -7.67
CA VAL A 184 -1.28 -11.49 -7.01
C VAL A 184 -0.30 -11.69 -5.85
N HIS A 185 0.99 -11.43 -6.07
CA HIS A 185 2.04 -11.57 -5.05
C HIS A 185 1.74 -10.74 -3.79
N PHE A 186 1.32 -9.49 -3.98
CA PHE A 186 0.95 -8.58 -2.88
C PHE A 186 -0.47 -8.82 -2.34
N GLY A 187 -1.25 -9.76 -2.89
CA GLY A 187 -2.68 -9.99 -2.65
C GLY A 187 -3.23 -9.64 -1.26
N PRO A 188 -2.77 -10.26 -0.15
CA PRO A 188 -3.26 -9.97 1.20
C PRO A 188 -3.04 -8.51 1.65
N TRP A 189 -2.01 -7.86 1.13
CA TRP A 189 -1.60 -6.49 1.46
C TRP A 189 -2.29 -5.42 0.62
N LEU A 190 -2.96 -5.81 -0.47
CA LEU A 190 -3.73 -4.89 -1.32
C LEU A 190 -4.86 -4.18 -0.56
N VAL A 191 -5.57 -4.93 0.31
CA VAL A 191 -6.63 -4.39 1.17
C VAL A 191 -6.05 -3.42 2.21
N ALA A 192 -4.86 -3.73 2.76
CA ALA A 192 -4.16 -2.83 3.67
C ALA A 192 -3.72 -1.52 2.97
N GLY A 193 -3.34 -1.58 1.69
CA GLY A 193 -3.03 -0.41 0.86
C GLY A 193 -4.22 0.53 0.62
N LEU A 194 -5.44 -0.01 0.60
CA LEU A 194 -6.68 0.76 0.46
C LEU A 194 -7.17 1.33 1.80
N LEU A 195 -6.99 0.58 2.90
CA LEU A 195 -7.51 0.95 4.22
C LEU A 195 -6.55 1.81 5.05
N VAL A 196 -5.24 1.70 4.81
CA VAL A 196 -4.20 2.44 5.56
C VAL A 196 -3.20 3.12 4.62
N PRO A 197 -3.63 4.05 3.75
CA PRO A 197 -2.71 4.96 3.10
C PRO A 197 -2.05 5.86 4.16
N PRO A 198 -0.71 6.06 4.14
CA PRO A 198 0.14 5.93 2.95
C PRO A 198 1.09 4.70 3.00
N LEU A 199 1.16 3.97 4.11
CA LEU A 199 2.20 2.96 4.41
C LEU A 199 2.23 1.80 3.39
N PHE A 200 1.06 1.39 2.90
CA PHE A 200 0.92 0.27 1.95
C PHE A 200 0.48 0.74 0.55
N LEU A 201 0.58 2.04 0.25
CA LEU A 201 0.26 2.58 -1.06
C LEU A 201 1.11 1.96 -2.21
N PRO A 202 2.38 1.55 -2.01
CA PRO A 202 3.10 0.81 -3.03
C PRO A 202 2.42 -0.50 -3.48
N CYS A 203 1.66 -1.17 -2.60
CA CYS A 203 0.98 -2.43 -2.91
C CYS A 203 -0.17 -2.27 -3.91
N ILE A 204 -0.72 -1.05 -4.07
CA ILE A 204 -1.77 -0.78 -5.07
C ILE A 204 -1.19 -0.43 -6.45
N ALA A 205 0.11 -0.10 -6.53
CA ALA A 205 0.75 0.35 -7.78
C ALA A 205 0.59 -0.66 -8.92
N PRO A 206 0.77 -1.99 -8.71
CA PRO A 206 0.58 -2.98 -9.76
C PRO A 206 -0.81 -2.95 -10.41
N LEU A 207 -1.87 -2.72 -9.62
CA LEU A 207 -3.23 -2.61 -10.16
C LEU A 207 -3.41 -1.35 -11.01
N LEU A 208 -2.85 -0.22 -10.56
CA LEU A 208 -2.90 1.03 -11.32
C LEU A 208 -2.18 0.88 -12.67
N THR A 209 -0.99 0.27 -12.67
CA THR A 209 -0.22 0.01 -13.90
C THR A 209 -0.92 -0.96 -14.84
N VAL A 210 -1.60 -2.00 -14.34
CA VAL A 210 -2.45 -2.90 -15.16
C VAL A 210 -3.50 -2.09 -15.91
N ILE A 211 -4.20 -1.18 -15.23
CA ILE A 211 -5.21 -0.32 -15.86
C ILE A 211 -4.58 0.59 -16.92
N LEU A 212 -3.46 1.25 -16.58
CA LEU A 212 -2.76 2.15 -17.52
C LEU A 212 -2.33 1.41 -18.79
N TYR A 213 -1.71 0.24 -18.65
CA TYR A 213 -1.24 -0.55 -19.78
C TYR A 213 -2.39 -1.11 -20.61
N ALA A 214 -3.46 -1.62 -19.97
CA ALA A 214 -4.63 -2.12 -20.69
C ALA A 214 -5.33 -1.03 -21.51
N VAL A 215 -5.49 0.16 -20.94
CA VAL A 215 -6.10 1.31 -21.63
C VAL A 215 -5.24 1.76 -22.80
N GLU A 216 -3.92 1.90 -22.63
CA GLU A 216 -3.03 2.34 -23.70
C GLU A 216 -2.88 1.28 -24.80
N LEU A 217 -2.75 0.00 -24.44
CA LEU A 217 -2.68 -1.12 -25.39
C LEU A 217 -3.94 -1.15 -26.26
N ARG A 218 -5.13 -1.09 -25.63
CA ARG A 218 -6.40 -1.03 -26.37
C ARG A 218 -6.46 0.19 -27.27
N ALA A 219 -6.10 1.37 -26.75
CA ALA A 219 -6.14 2.61 -27.53
C ALA A 219 -5.21 2.54 -28.74
N ARG A 220 -3.97 2.03 -28.58
CA ARG A 220 -3.02 1.87 -29.68
C ARG A 220 -3.49 0.85 -30.71
N LEU A 221 -4.00 -0.31 -30.29
CA LEU A 221 -4.53 -1.33 -31.20
C LEU A 221 -5.76 -0.86 -31.98
N VAL A 222 -6.63 -0.05 -31.38
CA VAL A 222 -7.77 0.58 -32.07
C VAL A 222 -7.29 1.61 -33.09
N ARG A 223 -6.29 2.43 -32.76
CA ARG A 223 -5.67 3.37 -33.73
C ARG A 223 -5.14 2.62 -34.96
N ARG A 224 -4.44 1.51 -34.76
CA ARG A 224 -3.95 0.67 -35.88
C ARG A 224 -5.08 0.02 -36.67
N GLY A 225 -6.20 -0.31 -36.03
CA GLY A 225 -7.37 -0.88 -36.71
C GLY A 225 -8.02 0.12 -37.64
N VAL A 226 -8.18 1.37 -37.17
CA VAL A 226 -8.70 2.48 -37.96
C VAL A 226 -7.78 2.80 -39.14
N GLU A 227 -6.46 2.88 -38.92
CA GLU A 227 -5.49 3.14 -39.98
C GLU A 227 -5.42 2.01 -41.03
N ALA A 228 -5.48 0.75 -40.60
CA ALA A 228 -5.48 -0.40 -41.52
C ALA A 228 -6.79 -0.53 -42.32
N SER A 229 -7.88 0.02 -41.80
CA SER A 229 -9.20 0.03 -42.45
C SER A 229 -9.43 1.31 -43.26
N ALA A 230 -8.50 2.28 -43.21
CA ALA A 230 -8.57 3.47 -44.02
C ALA A 230 -8.42 3.06 -45.50
N PRO A 231 -9.35 3.46 -46.38
CA PRO A 231 -9.25 3.13 -47.79
C PRO A 231 -7.92 3.65 -48.34
N ALA A 232 -7.24 2.83 -49.16
CA ALA A 232 -6.10 3.30 -49.93
C ALA A 232 -6.54 4.54 -50.72
N PRO A 233 -5.68 5.57 -50.86
CA PRO A 233 -5.97 6.68 -51.76
C PRO A 233 -6.32 6.07 -53.12
N LEU A 234 -7.58 6.23 -53.54
CA LEU A 234 -7.97 5.87 -54.90
C LEU A 234 -7.00 6.63 -55.80
N ALA A 235 -6.10 5.91 -56.48
CA ALA A 235 -5.43 6.45 -57.65
C ALA A 235 -6.57 6.93 -58.55
N ALA A 236 -6.65 8.24 -58.77
CA ALA A 236 -7.71 8.89 -59.51
C ALA A 236 -7.73 8.34 -60.95
N ALA A 237 -8.43 7.23 -61.15
CA ALA A 237 -8.93 6.84 -62.46
C ALA A 237 -10.35 7.42 -62.53
N ASP A 238 -10.39 8.72 -62.84
CA ASP A 238 -11.62 9.46 -63.04
C ASP A 238 -12.40 8.85 -64.21
N ALA A 239 -13.41 8.05 -63.90
CA ALA A 239 -14.48 7.80 -64.84
C ALA A 239 -15.20 9.15 -65.03
N ALA A 240 -15.15 9.70 -66.24
CA ALA A 240 -15.68 11.02 -66.64
C ALA A 240 -17.15 11.28 -66.24
N TYR A 241 -17.88 10.25 -65.79
CA TYR A 241 -19.26 10.32 -65.32
C TYR A 241 -19.42 10.55 -63.80
N ARG A 242 -18.33 10.59 -63.01
CA ARG A 242 -18.35 10.77 -61.54
C ARG A 242 -17.79 12.12 -61.09
N VAL A 243 -18.11 13.20 -61.80
CA VAL A 243 -17.81 14.57 -61.33
C VAL A 243 -18.85 14.97 -60.27
N GLY A 244 -18.70 14.41 -59.07
CA GLY A 244 -19.39 14.85 -57.86
C GLY A 244 -18.37 15.36 -56.83
N PRO A 245 -18.80 16.08 -55.78
CA PRO A 245 -17.88 16.46 -54.71
C PRO A 245 -17.19 15.21 -54.16
N PRO A 246 -15.89 15.28 -53.79
CA PRO A 246 -15.13 14.12 -53.35
C PRO A 246 -15.89 13.41 -52.23
N GLN A 247 -16.29 12.17 -52.49
CA GLN A 247 -16.98 11.37 -51.48
C GLN A 247 -15.96 10.97 -50.42
N VAL A 248 -16.11 11.53 -49.23
CA VAL A 248 -15.30 11.13 -48.07
C VAL A 248 -15.90 9.84 -47.51
N PRO A 249 -15.20 8.69 -47.57
CA PRO A 249 -15.69 7.45 -46.98
C PRO A 249 -15.96 7.66 -45.49
N LEU A 250 -17.09 7.14 -45.01
CA LEU A 250 -17.38 7.13 -43.57
C LEU A 250 -16.26 6.38 -42.84
N PRO A 251 -15.73 6.91 -41.72
CA PRO A 251 -14.68 6.24 -40.99
C PRO A 251 -15.19 4.88 -40.50
N PRO A 252 -14.42 3.80 -40.67
CA PRO A 252 -14.81 2.48 -40.20
C PRO A 252 -14.99 2.48 -38.68
N PRO A 253 -15.87 1.62 -38.14
CA PRO A 253 -16.09 1.55 -36.70
C PRO A 253 -14.78 1.21 -35.97
N PRO A 254 -14.53 1.78 -34.78
CA PRO A 254 -13.29 1.58 -34.05
C PRO A 254 -13.17 0.12 -33.60
N ALA A 255 -12.28 -0.64 -34.24
CA ALA A 255 -12.01 -2.04 -33.95
C ALA A 255 -10.53 -2.27 -33.60
N ILE A 256 -10.27 -3.27 -32.76
CA ILE A 256 -8.91 -3.69 -32.41
C ILE A 256 -8.25 -4.35 -33.63
N HIS A 257 -7.03 -3.94 -33.97
CA HIS A 257 -6.25 -4.60 -35.02
C HIS A 257 -5.75 -5.98 -34.58
N ARG A 258 -6.56 -7.02 -34.81
CA ARG A 258 -6.29 -8.42 -34.43
C ARG A 258 -4.94 -8.97 -34.91
N PRO A 259 -4.48 -8.71 -36.15
CA PRO A 259 -3.19 -9.22 -36.60
C PRO A 259 -2.01 -8.71 -35.77
N THR A 260 -2.01 -7.41 -35.40
CA THR A 260 -0.97 -6.85 -34.51
C THR A 260 -1.06 -7.45 -33.11
N LEU A 261 -2.27 -7.63 -32.58
CA LEU A 261 -2.46 -8.27 -31.28
C LEU A 261 -1.89 -9.70 -31.25
N TRP A 262 -2.19 -10.52 -32.26
CA TRP A 262 -1.66 -11.89 -32.33
C TRP A 262 -0.14 -11.94 -32.48
N ARG A 263 0.43 -11.08 -33.32
CA ARG A 263 1.90 -10.97 -33.44
C ARG A 263 2.53 -10.54 -32.11
N ALA A 264 1.91 -9.58 -31.40
CA ALA A 264 2.40 -9.11 -30.12
C ALA A 264 2.32 -10.21 -29.03
N LEU A 265 1.23 -10.98 -29.00
CA LEU A 265 1.08 -12.13 -28.10
C LEU A 265 2.12 -13.23 -28.39
N ALA A 266 2.47 -13.46 -29.66
CA ALA A 266 3.54 -14.39 -30.03
C ALA A 266 4.94 -13.84 -29.69
N ALA A 267 5.14 -12.52 -29.74
CA ALA A 267 6.42 -11.88 -29.43
C ALA A 267 6.68 -11.68 -27.93
N SER A 268 5.64 -11.54 -27.10
CA SER A 268 5.81 -11.28 -25.66
C SER A 268 6.57 -12.39 -24.90
N PRO A 269 6.36 -13.70 -25.14
CA PRO A 269 7.15 -14.76 -24.51
C PRO A 269 8.62 -14.74 -24.94
N VAL A 270 8.92 -14.32 -26.17
CA VAL A 270 10.31 -14.18 -26.64
C VAL A 270 11.02 -13.06 -25.87
N LEU A 271 10.36 -11.90 -25.70
CA LEU A 271 10.90 -10.80 -24.90
C LEU A 271 11.12 -11.21 -23.44
N LEU A 272 10.17 -11.95 -22.84
CA LEU A 272 10.32 -12.50 -21.50
C LEU A 272 11.47 -13.51 -21.42
N GLY A 273 11.62 -14.38 -22.43
CA GLY A 273 12.72 -15.35 -22.52
C GLY A 273 14.08 -14.67 -22.60
N ILE A 274 14.21 -13.61 -23.41
CA ILE A 274 15.44 -12.79 -23.47
C ILE A 274 15.74 -12.20 -22.09
N HIS A 275 14.74 -11.60 -21.43
CA HIS A 275 14.90 -11.07 -20.08
C HIS A 275 15.37 -12.15 -19.10
N ALA A 276 14.74 -13.33 -19.12
CA ALA A 276 15.09 -14.44 -18.24
C ALA A 276 16.52 -14.95 -18.48
N VAL A 277 16.96 -15.06 -19.74
CA VAL A 277 18.33 -15.47 -20.10
C VAL A 277 19.35 -14.42 -19.63
N VAL A 278 19.09 -13.14 -19.88
CA VAL A 278 19.98 -12.05 -19.42
C VAL A 278 20.08 -12.03 -17.89
N HIS A 279 18.95 -12.17 -17.19
CA HIS A 279 18.90 -12.19 -15.74
C HIS A 279 19.61 -13.42 -15.16
N ALA A 280 19.43 -14.59 -15.76
CA ALA A 280 20.12 -15.82 -15.38
C ALA A 280 21.63 -15.74 -15.63
N ALA A 281 22.05 -15.14 -16.75
CA ALA A 281 23.46 -14.94 -17.05
C ALA A 281 24.13 -13.97 -16.06
N TRP A 282 23.40 -12.94 -15.62
CA TRP A 282 23.90 -11.98 -14.64
C TRP A 282 24.06 -12.59 -13.23
N LEU A 283 23.06 -13.35 -12.76
CA LEU A 283 23.08 -13.92 -11.40
C LEU A 283 23.70 -15.32 -11.31
N GLY A 284 23.98 -15.96 -12.46
CA GLY A 284 24.63 -17.27 -12.52
C GLY A 284 23.71 -18.46 -12.27
N HIS A 285 22.38 -18.30 -12.30
CA HIS A 285 21.43 -19.41 -12.15
C HIS A 285 20.13 -19.20 -12.96
N PRO A 286 19.57 -20.28 -13.55
CA PRO A 286 18.43 -20.20 -14.48
C PRO A 286 17.11 -19.80 -13.81
N SER A 287 17.00 -19.98 -12.49
CA SER A 287 15.80 -19.68 -11.70
C SER A 287 15.72 -18.22 -11.22
N ALA A 288 16.69 -17.36 -11.58
CA ALA A 288 16.79 -15.98 -11.11
C ALA A 288 15.48 -15.18 -11.24
N ALA A 289 14.85 -15.23 -12.41
CA ALA A 289 13.60 -14.50 -12.66
C ALA A 289 12.40 -14.99 -11.83
N LEU A 290 12.42 -16.23 -11.33
CA LEU A 290 11.38 -16.79 -10.46
C LEU A 290 11.70 -16.56 -8.98
N GLN A 291 12.98 -16.65 -8.61
CA GLN A 291 13.43 -16.52 -7.22
C GLN A 291 13.16 -15.15 -6.60
N VAL A 292 12.99 -14.10 -7.43
CA VAL A 292 12.49 -12.80 -6.94
C VAL A 292 11.20 -12.91 -6.13
N PHE A 293 10.32 -13.87 -6.47
CA PHE A 293 9.07 -14.13 -5.76
C PHE A 293 9.22 -15.30 -4.78
N THR A 294 9.84 -16.40 -5.20
CA THR A 294 9.80 -17.65 -4.42
C THR A 294 10.78 -17.67 -3.25
N ARG A 295 11.92 -16.97 -3.33
CA ARG A 295 12.91 -16.83 -2.26
C ARG A 295 12.50 -15.75 -1.26
N THR A 296 11.23 -15.75 -0.89
CA THR A 296 10.62 -14.86 0.10
C THR A 296 9.66 -15.68 0.97
N CYS A 297 9.13 -15.06 2.03
CA CYS A 297 8.14 -15.66 2.94
C CYS A 297 6.99 -14.68 3.21
N GLY A 298 5.80 -15.21 3.51
CA GLY A 298 4.65 -14.38 3.92
C GLY A 298 3.90 -13.68 2.79
N TYR A 299 4.18 -13.98 1.52
CA TYR A 299 3.45 -13.48 0.35
C TYR A 299 2.87 -14.62 -0.50
N THR A 300 1.97 -14.28 -1.43
CA THR A 300 1.18 -15.28 -2.18
C THR A 300 2.04 -16.25 -2.99
N LEU A 301 3.17 -15.80 -3.54
CA LEU A 301 4.07 -16.62 -4.35
C LEU A 301 5.35 -17.06 -3.61
N SER A 302 5.44 -16.75 -2.31
CA SER A 302 6.55 -17.14 -1.46
C SER A 302 6.65 -18.66 -1.30
N GLN A 303 7.87 -19.20 -1.24
CA GLN A 303 8.11 -20.63 -1.01
C GLN A 303 8.94 -20.91 0.26
N LEU A 304 9.56 -19.90 0.88
CA LEU A 304 10.27 -20.10 2.12
C LEU A 304 9.27 -20.21 3.28
N PRO A 305 9.37 -21.26 4.12
CA PRO A 305 8.52 -21.38 5.30
C PRO A 305 8.89 -20.32 6.33
N ILE A 306 7.89 -19.81 7.04
CA ILE A 306 8.11 -18.97 8.22
C ILE A 306 8.52 -19.90 9.36
N VAL A 307 9.70 -19.67 9.93
CA VAL A 307 10.24 -20.42 11.06
C VAL A 307 9.87 -19.68 12.34
N GLU A 308 8.95 -20.25 13.11
CA GLU A 308 8.55 -19.71 14.41
C GLU A 308 9.52 -20.18 15.51
N LEU A 309 10.27 -19.24 16.07
CA LEU A 309 11.16 -19.47 17.20
C LEU A 309 10.32 -19.49 18.50
N PRO A 310 10.48 -20.50 19.38
CA PRO A 310 9.73 -20.59 20.62
C PRO A 310 9.93 -19.35 21.51
N GLY A 311 8.83 -18.69 21.84
CA GLY A 311 8.78 -17.60 22.81
C GLY A 311 7.42 -17.61 23.51
N ASP A 312 7.40 -17.58 24.84
CA ASP A 312 6.15 -17.65 25.61
C ASP A 312 5.40 -16.31 25.55
N CYS A 313 4.42 -16.24 24.65
CA CYS A 313 3.63 -15.04 24.37
C CYS A 313 2.48 -14.85 25.38
N HIS A 314 2.80 -14.63 26.64
CA HIS A 314 1.79 -14.17 27.61
C HIS A 314 1.65 -12.65 27.56
N TYR A 315 0.44 -12.11 27.46
CA TYR A 315 0.16 -10.67 27.23
C TYR A 315 1.00 -9.69 28.09
N LEU A 316 1.22 -9.98 29.37
CA LEU A 316 1.96 -9.11 30.28
C LEU A 316 3.48 -9.24 30.07
N CYS A 317 3.93 -10.41 29.63
CA CYS A 317 5.27 -10.66 29.14
C CYS A 317 5.46 -10.08 27.73
N THR A 318 4.41 -10.01 26.90
CA THR A 318 4.38 -9.33 25.59
C THR A 318 4.67 -7.85 25.75
N VAL A 319 4.07 -7.20 26.76
CA VAL A 319 4.36 -5.80 27.07
C VAL A 319 5.80 -5.61 27.56
N ALA A 320 6.26 -6.47 28.48
CA ALA A 320 7.63 -6.40 29.01
C ALA A 320 8.72 -6.71 27.97
N ALA A 321 8.41 -7.57 26.98
CA ALA A 321 9.34 -7.98 25.94
C ALA A 321 9.35 -7.04 24.72
N ARG A 322 8.21 -6.42 24.37
CA ARG A 322 8.06 -5.61 23.13
C ARG A 322 8.06 -4.12 23.36
N GLY A 323 7.66 -3.64 24.53
CA GLY A 323 7.64 -2.21 24.82
C GLY A 323 9.06 -1.63 24.82
N HIS A 324 9.17 -0.31 24.62
CA HIS A 324 10.49 0.31 24.59
C HIS A 324 11.15 0.21 25.97
N ALA A 325 12.40 -0.26 26.00
CA ALA A 325 13.12 -0.55 27.25
C ALA A 325 13.19 0.65 28.22
N TRP A 326 13.25 1.88 27.70
CA TRP A 326 13.26 3.10 28.51
C TRP A 326 11.95 3.31 29.30
N LEU A 327 10.82 2.81 28.78
CA LEU A 327 9.49 2.93 29.38
C LEU A 327 9.11 1.69 30.18
N VAL A 328 9.14 0.50 29.56
CA VAL A 328 8.64 -0.72 30.20
C VAL A 328 9.61 -1.35 31.19
N ARG A 329 10.89 -0.96 31.13
CA ARG A 329 11.97 -1.27 32.08
C ARG A 329 11.96 -2.74 32.54
N PRO A 330 12.38 -3.69 31.69
CA PRO A 330 12.58 -5.06 32.12
C PRO A 330 13.65 -5.10 33.22
N VAL A 331 13.35 -5.78 34.33
CA VAL A 331 14.19 -5.79 35.54
C VAL A 331 15.02 -7.06 35.63
N ARG A 332 14.43 -8.22 35.27
CA ARG A 332 15.11 -9.52 35.34
C ARG A 332 14.50 -10.55 34.39
N LEU A 333 15.23 -11.65 34.17
CA LEU A 333 14.68 -12.86 33.58
C LEU A 333 14.04 -13.71 34.68
N GLY A 334 12.85 -14.23 34.44
CA GLY A 334 12.15 -15.18 35.32
C GLY A 334 11.73 -16.45 34.57
N ARG A 335 11.09 -17.39 35.26
CA ARG A 335 10.59 -18.64 34.65
C ARG A 335 9.10 -18.84 34.86
N ARG A 336 8.38 -19.21 33.79
CA ARG A 336 6.95 -19.58 33.84
C ARG A 336 6.75 -20.86 33.04
N GLY A 337 6.21 -21.91 33.66
CA GLY A 337 5.97 -23.19 32.98
C GLY A 337 7.24 -23.87 32.43
N GLY A 338 8.43 -23.51 32.93
CA GLY A 338 9.72 -24.00 32.43
C GLY A 338 10.42 -23.06 31.43
N THR A 339 9.72 -22.07 30.88
CA THR A 339 10.22 -21.18 29.83
C THR A 339 10.75 -19.86 30.41
N PRO A 340 11.88 -19.31 29.90
CA PRO A 340 12.38 -18.02 30.32
C PRO A 340 11.48 -16.87 29.82
N ILE A 341 11.19 -15.91 30.71
CA ILE A 341 10.37 -14.72 30.41
C ILE A 341 11.07 -13.44 30.90
N LEU A 342 10.89 -12.34 30.16
CA LEU A 342 11.30 -10.99 30.60
C LEU A 342 10.29 -10.46 31.63
N VAL A 343 10.79 -10.13 32.82
CA VAL A 343 9.97 -9.65 33.94
C VAL A 343 10.26 -8.18 34.21
N ASN A 344 9.20 -7.36 34.12
CA ASN A 344 9.21 -5.99 34.60
C ASN A 344 8.46 -5.88 35.94
N ARG A 345 8.60 -4.74 36.62
CA ARG A 345 7.98 -4.51 37.95
C ARG A 345 6.45 -4.59 37.91
N GLN A 346 5.82 -4.11 36.84
CA GLN A 346 4.36 -4.17 36.65
C GLN A 346 3.85 -5.62 36.65
N LEU A 347 4.54 -6.52 35.92
CA LEU A 347 4.25 -7.96 35.90
C LEU A 347 4.44 -8.59 37.28
N ALA A 348 5.51 -8.23 38.00
CA ALA A 348 5.74 -8.75 39.35
C ALA A 348 4.64 -8.32 40.35
N ILE A 349 4.23 -7.05 40.30
CA ILE A 349 3.14 -6.51 41.15
C ILE A 349 1.81 -7.20 40.86
N ALA A 350 1.47 -7.39 39.58
CA ALA A 350 0.22 -8.05 39.19
C ALA A 350 0.14 -9.50 39.70
N ASN A 351 1.23 -10.28 39.56
CA ASN A 351 1.24 -11.66 40.08
C ASN A 351 1.28 -11.71 41.61
N ALA A 352 1.98 -10.77 42.27
CA ALA A 352 1.97 -10.66 43.72
C ALA A 352 0.55 -10.39 44.26
N PHE A 353 -0.20 -9.53 43.58
CA PHE A 353 -1.60 -9.27 43.91
C PHE A 353 -2.48 -10.50 43.66
N GLU A 354 -2.31 -11.17 42.52
CA GLU A 354 -3.05 -12.41 42.21
C GLU A 354 -2.79 -13.51 43.25
N ASP A 355 -1.54 -13.67 43.68
CA ASP A 355 -1.13 -14.61 44.75
C ASP A 355 -1.81 -14.26 46.08
N LEU A 356 -1.80 -12.98 46.49
CA LEU A 356 -2.50 -12.52 47.69
C LEU A 356 -4.03 -12.75 47.58
N LEU A 357 -4.60 -12.50 46.41
CA LEU A 357 -6.02 -12.69 46.14
C LEU A 357 -6.41 -14.17 46.27
N HIS A 358 -5.55 -15.08 45.82
CA HIS A 358 -5.74 -16.53 45.98
C HIS A 358 -5.57 -17.00 47.43
N GLU A 359 -4.61 -16.42 48.18
CA GLU A 359 -4.40 -16.72 49.60
C GLU A 359 -5.60 -16.27 50.45
N ARG A 360 -6.16 -15.08 50.19
CA ARG A 360 -7.23 -14.48 51.00
C ARG A 360 -8.64 -14.92 50.58
N TRP A 361 -8.89 -15.00 49.27
CA TRP A 361 -10.21 -15.28 48.70
C TRP A 361 -10.13 -16.25 47.50
N PRO A 362 -9.85 -17.54 47.73
CA PRO A 362 -9.53 -18.49 46.67
C PRO A 362 -10.63 -18.68 45.62
N ARG A 363 -11.91 -18.56 46.01
CA ARG A 363 -13.05 -18.64 45.08
C ARG A 363 -13.12 -17.42 44.17
N PHE A 364 -12.91 -16.22 44.72
CA PHE A 364 -12.90 -14.98 43.96
C PHE A 364 -11.66 -14.86 43.07
N GLY A 365 -10.47 -15.22 43.58
CA GLY A 365 -9.24 -15.25 42.80
C GLY A 365 -9.34 -16.15 41.56
N ARG A 366 -9.92 -17.34 41.70
CA ARG A 366 -10.18 -18.24 40.55
C ARG A 366 -11.17 -17.66 39.56
N ALA A 367 -12.21 -16.97 40.02
CA ALA A 367 -13.20 -16.32 39.16
C ALA A 367 -12.58 -15.13 38.40
N ALA A 368 -11.84 -14.27 39.11
CA ALA A 368 -11.08 -13.16 38.54
C ALA A 368 -10.08 -13.67 37.50
N ARG A 369 -9.35 -14.76 37.79
CA ARG A 369 -8.41 -15.36 36.84
C ARG A 369 -9.09 -15.87 35.56
N ARG A 370 -10.24 -16.53 35.70
CA ARG A 370 -11.03 -17.00 34.53
C ARG A 370 -11.57 -15.85 33.68
N LEU A 371 -12.07 -14.79 34.33
CA LEU A 371 -12.54 -13.59 33.62
C LEU A 371 -11.36 -12.91 32.92
N TYR A 372 -10.25 -12.80 33.63
CA TYR A 372 -8.99 -12.24 33.15
C TYR A 372 -8.48 -12.98 31.91
N ASP A 373 -8.34 -14.31 31.97
CA ASP A 373 -7.85 -15.11 30.84
C ASP A 373 -8.81 -15.04 29.63
N ARG A 374 -10.13 -14.93 29.86
CA ARG A 374 -11.12 -14.73 28.77
C ARG A 374 -10.99 -13.39 28.06
N LEU A 375 -10.68 -12.31 28.79
CA LEU A 375 -10.58 -10.96 28.24
C LEU A 375 -9.16 -10.63 27.71
N GLY A 376 -8.11 -11.13 28.35
CA GLY A 376 -6.72 -10.79 28.07
C GLY A 376 -6.10 -11.52 26.87
N LEU A 377 -6.46 -12.79 26.65
CA LEU A 377 -5.93 -13.58 25.52
C LEU A 377 -6.30 -13.01 24.14
N PRO A 378 -7.55 -12.57 23.89
CA PRO A 378 -7.90 -11.91 22.64
C PRO A 378 -7.10 -10.63 22.42
N VAL A 379 -6.98 -9.78 23.44
CA VAL A 379 -6.33 -8.46 23.35
C VAL A 379 -4.83 -8.58 23.05
N SER A 380 -4.16 -9.56 23.67
CA SER A 380 -2.72 -9.79 23.48
C SER A 380 -2.30 -10.03 22.03
N ARG A 381 -3.18 -10.64 21.23
CA ARG A 381 -2.96 -10.93 19.80
C ARG A 381 -2.93 -9.67 18.94
N TYR A 382 -3.47 -8.55 19.45
CA TYR A 382 -3.51 -7.26 18.76
C TYR A 382 -2.39 -6.31 19.19
N ILE A 383 -1.63 -6.63 20.24
CA ILE A 383 -0.50 -5.83 20.74
C ILE A 383 0.77 -6.23 19.97
N ARG A 384 0.91 -5.69 18.77
CA ARG A 384 1.97 -6.07 17.81
C ARG A 384 3.12 -5.08 17.75
N ALA A 385 2.83 -3.79 17.86
CA ALA A 385 3.84 -2.74 17.76
C ALA A 385 4.40 -2.38 19.14
N ALA A 386 5.67 -1.97 19.21
CA ALA A 386 6.29 -1.50 20.45
C ALA A 386 5.49 -0.34 21.10
N TRP A 387 4.97 0.58 20.29
CA TRP A 387 4.11 1.67 20.77
C TRP A 387 2.75 1.17 21.30
N ALA A 388 2.22 0.07 20.78
CA ALA A 388 0.97 -0.52 21.29
C ALA A 388 1.22 -1.22 22.63
N ALA A 389 2.37 -1.88 22.77
CA ALA A 389 2.83 -2.42 24.05
C ALA A 389 3.05 -1.31 25.08
N ASP A 390 3.64 -0.19 24.69
CA ASP A 390 3.78 1.00 25.53
C ASP A 390 2.43 1.59 25.95
N LEU A 391 1.48 1.70 25.02
CA LEU A 391 0.14 2.21 25.30
C LEU A 391 -0.56 1.33 26.34
N VAL A 392 -0.46 0.01 26.18
CA VAL A 392 -1.05 -0.95 27.13
C VAL A 392 -0.32 -0.88 28.47
N TYR A 393 1.00 -0.76 28.49
CA TYR A 393 1.79 -0.55 29.70
C TYR A 393 1.32 0.68 30.48
N LEU A 394 1.11 1.81 29.78
CA LEU A 394 0.62 3.06 30.35
C LEU A 394 -0.82 2.93 30.84
N ALA A 395 -1.71 2.30 30.05
CA ALA A 395 -3.09 2.05 30.43
C ALA A 395 -3.20 1.15 31.67
N MET A 396 -2.21 0.28 31.90
CA MET A 396 -2.13 -0.59 33.08
C MET A 396 -1.53 0.09 34.31
N LYS A 397 -0.96 1.31 34.22
CA LYS A 397 -0.37 1.99 35.39
C LYS A 397 -1.37 2.29 36.52
N PRO A 398 -2.59 2.79 36.26
CA PRO A 398 -3.59 2.96 37.30
C PRO A 398 -3.93 1.65 38.02
N VAL A 399 -3.98 0.54 37.25
CA VAL A 399 -4.26 -0.80 37.78
C VAL A 399 -3.07 -1.33 38.59
N GLU A 400 -1.84 -1.11 38.14
CA GLU A 400 -0.62 -1.41 38.90
C GLU A 400 -0.61 -0.70 40.26
N TRP A 401 -0.98 0.59 40.30
CA TRP A 401 -1.10 1.34 41.56
C TRP A 401 -2.19 0.78 42.46
N ALA A 402 -3.36 0.40 41.90
CA ALA A 402 -4.43 -0.23 42.66
C ALA A 402 -4.00 -1.59 43.25
N PHE A 403 -3.32 -2.43 42.46
CA PHE A 403 -2.76 -3.69 42.92
C PHE A 403 -1.71 -3.48 44.02
N TYR A 404 -0.81 -2.52 43.83
CA TYR A 404 0.21 -2.18 44.83
C TYR A 404 -0.41 -1.61 46.13
N LEU A 405 -1.43 -0.77 46.01
CA LEU A 405 -2.19 -0.27 47.17
C LEU A 405 -2.89 -1.41 47.90
N ALA A 406 -3.49 -2.35 47.18
CA ALA A 406 -4.10 -3.54 47.78
C ALA A 406 -3.05 -4.39 48.51
N LEU A 407 -1.86 -4.58 47.93
CA LEU A 407 -0.74 -5.25 48.61
C LEU A 407 -0.34 -4.51 49.90
N LEU A 408 -0.23 -3.18 49.87
CA LEU A 408 0.11 -2.37 51.06
C LEU A 408 -0.93 -2.48 52.17
N LEU A 409 -2.22 -2.53 51.83
CA LEU A 409 -3.31 -2.55 52.80
C LEU A 409 -3.65 -3.95 53.33
N LEU A 410 -3.41 -4.99 52.53
CA LEU A 410 -3.94 -6.33 52.78
C LEU A 410 -2.87 -7.41 52.98
N ASP A 411 -1.59 -7.16 52.66
CA ASP A 411 -0.50 -8.13 52.87
C ASP A 411 0.17 -7.96 54.25
N PRO A 412 0.06 -8.93 55.17
CA PRO A 412 0.58 -8.79 56.53
C PRO A 412 2.09 -8.98 56.67
N ARG A 413 2.81 -9.47 55.63
CA ARG A 413 4.21 -9.94 55.74
C ARG A 413 5.27 -9.06 55.07
N ALA A 414 4.88 -7.89 54.54
CA ALA A 414 5.65 -6.94 53.72
C ALA A 414 5.51 -7.15 52.19
N PRO A 415 4.94 -6.17 51.46
CA PRO A 415 4.54 -6.32 50.07
C PRO A 415 5.72 -6.43 49.09
N GLU A 416 6.85 -5.73 49.36
CA GLU A 416 8.03 -5.80 48.48
C GLU A 416 8.64 -7.20 48.45
N ALA A 417 8.72 -7.90 49.58
CA ALA A 417 9.22 -9.27 49.62
C ALA A 417 8.34 -10.25 48.82
N ARG A 418 7.02 -9.99 48.76
CA ARG A 418 6.09 -10.76 47.91
C ARG A 418 6.29 -10.49 46.43
N ILE A 419 6.45 -9.24 46.04
CA ILE A 419 6.76 -8.87 44.65
C ILE A 419 8.10 -9.50 44.24
N ASP A 420 9.08 -9.48 45.15
CA ASP A 420 10.43 -9.90 44.83
C ASP A 420 10.58 -11.41 44.60
N ARG A 421 9.79 -12.25 45.26
CA ARG A 421 9.81 -13.71 45.03
C ARG A 421 9.13 -14.16 43.73
N MET A 422 8.35 -13.30 43.07
CA MET A 422 7.63 -13.67 41.85
C MET A 422 8.60 -13.99 40.72
N TYR A 423 8.53 -15.20 40.16
CA TYR A 423 9.37 -15.68 39.05
C TYR A 423 10.87 -15.80 39.35
N ARG A 424 11.26 -15.87 40.62
CA ARG A 424 12.63 -16.27 41.02
C ARG A 424 12.82 -17.77 40.93
#